data_AF-A0ABD0KJD5-F1
#
_entry.id   AF-A0ABD0KJD5-F1
#
_cell.length_a   1.000
_cell.length_b   1.000
_cell.length_c   1.000
_cell.angle_alpha   90.00
_cell.angle_beta   90.00
_cell.angle_gamma   90.00
#
_symmetry.space_group_name_H-M   'P 1'
#
loop_
_entity.id
_entity.type
_entity.pdbx_description
1 polymer ?
#
loop_
_entity_poly.entity_id
_entity_poly.type
_entity_poly.pdbx_seq_one_letter_code
_entity_poly.pdbx_strand_id
1 'polypeptide(L)'
;MYGNTLTFLFAGNETLSTAMSFTLFCLTANADCLAKAQAEVDAKLGKKSVTYETAMELTYLDMCMNEAMRILDREALEDTEIDGYHVAKGTRIVIPVISIHRDPAIWPDPMTFDPERHTPEARATRHPYAFMPFGLGPRNCIGMRLAQLEIRMAIATILQHFTPVLCDKSVGRDMALDVTSCLSVTGVLTVCTVTLLSIWIWKAFRKASMFQRQGIPGPPALPFLLQNHTLMKEPWSENLVMLRDDQWKHVRSQLSPTFSSGKLKRMTVAIQRVVKNLHNHVKSKAETGEEVELKALCRNYAIDVIGGVAFGLQVDCLNDPNDPFKKYVMFPALIPVLRKFGITFPPQSATKFFTGKYNDFLQLLVEAEREGEAQGPVDAEIDHGDQLTTSKQWTRKGLTRDEMYANTLIFLMAGNETVSTVMSFTLFDLAGNPDCLAKAQAEVDAKLGKRQVTYETAMELAYLDMCMNESMRLYPPGFILDREAEEDMEFAGYHVAKGMRMGIPVLSIHRDPAIWPDPMKFDPERHTPEARATRHPFAFLPFGMGPRNCIGMRLAQLEIRMAIATILQHFTPVLCDKSVYPPKLQKLKFESQDGLWVKFQARA
;
A
#
# COMPACT_ATOMS: atom_id res chain seq x y z
N MET A 1 -3.80 -16.26 -5.05
CA MET A 1 -2.66 -16.43 -4.11
C MET A 1 -2.54 -15.27 -3.11
N TYR A 2 -2.60 -14.00 -3.55
CA TYR A 2 -2.65 -12.82 -2.65
C TYR A 2 -3.66 -12.97 -1.49
N GLY A 3 -4.88 -13.47 -1.76
CA GLY A 3 -5.88 -13.72 -0.74
C GLY A 3 -5.45 -14.74 0.33
N ASN A 4 -4.73 -15.80 -0.05
CA ASN A 4 -4.28 -16.84 0.90
C ASN A 4 -3.07 -16.37 1.71
N THR A 5 -2.15 -15.63 1.11
CA THR A 5 -0.99 -15.04 1.80
C THR A 5 -1.40 -13.91 2.75
N LEU A 6 -2.34 -13.05 2.33
CA LEU A 6 -2.96 -12.05 3.20
C LEU A 6 -3.79 -12.72 4.30
N THR A 7 -4.49 -13.83 4.02
CA THR A 7 -5.18 -14.61 5.06
C THR A 7 -4.17 -15.17 6.07
N PHE A 8 -3.03 -15.72 5.64
CA PHE A 8 -1.97 -16.17 6.56
C PHE A 8 -1.38 -15.02 7.40
N LEU A 9 -1.09 -13.86 6.78
CA LEU A 9 -0.49 -12.70 7.46
C LEU A 9 -1.47 -11.98 8.40
N PHE A 10 -2.73 -11.79 7.99
CA PHE A 10 -3.73 -11.06 8.76
C PHE A 10 -4.51 -11.97 9.72
N ALA A 11 -5.00 -13.12 9.27
CA ALA A 11 -5.70 -14.04 10.17
C ALA A 11 -4.71 -14.66 11.17
N GLY A 12 -3.46 -14.93 10.78
CA GLY A 12 -2.41 -15.38 11.70
C GLY A 12 -2.14 -14.35 12.80
N ASN A 13 -1.83 -13.09 12.44
CA ASN A 13 -1.44 -12.07 13.42
C ASN A 13 -2.56 -11.74 14.43
N GLU A 14 -3.80 -11.51 13.98
CA GLU A 14 -4.91 -11.20 14.89
C GLU A 14 -5.32 -12.42 15.74
N THR A 15 -5.32 -13.63 15.17
CA THR A 15 -5.68 -14.85 15.92
C THR A 15 -4.60 -15.23 16.95
N LEU A 16 -3.31 -15.14 16.59
CA LEU A 16 -2.18 -15.40 17.49
C LEU A 16 -2.13 -14.41 18.64
N SER A 17 -2.19 -13.10 18.34
CA SER A 17 -2.15 -12.07 19.36
C SER A 17 -3.35 -12.17 20.31
N THR A 18 -4.54 -12.47 19.79
CA THR A 18 -5.75 -12.69 20.60
C THR A 18 -5.61 -13.95 21.45
N ALA A 19 -5.21 -15.09 20.88
CA ALA A 19 -5.04 -16.34 21.61
C ALA A 19 -3.97 -16.23 22.71
N MET A 20 -2.83 -15.58 22.43
CA MET A 20 -1.78 -15.33 23.42
C MET A 20 -2.28 -14.42 24.54
N SER A 21 -2.90 -13.30 24.19
CA SER A 21 -3.40 -12.32 25.18
C SER A 21 -4.48 -12.93 26.06
N PHE A 22 -5.38 -13.72 25.47
CA PHE A 22 -6.46 -14.40 26.18
C PHE A 22 -5.92 -15.53 27.08
N THR A 23 -4.98 -16.33 26.58
CA THR A 23 -4.34 -17.39 27.40
C THR A 23 -3.58 -16.79 28.58
N LEU A 24 -2.80 -15.72 28.37
CA LEU A 24 -2.10 -15.03 29.45
C LEU A 24 -3.08 -14.38 30.44
N PHE A 25 -4.17 -13.78 29.96
CA PHE A 25 -5.22 -13.25 30.83
C PHE A 25 -5.85 -14.36 31.67
N CYS A 26 -6.25 -15.47 31.05
CA CYS A 26 -6.85 -16.61 31.76
C CYS A 26 -5.88 -17.21 32.79
N LEU A 27 -4.59 -17.35 32.46
CA LEU A 27 -3.59 -17.82 33.42
C LEU A 27 -3.45 -16.83 34.59
N THR A 28 -3.29 -15.53 34.32
CA THR A 28 -3.15 -14.52 35.39
C THR A 28 -4.37 -14.40 36.29
N ALA A 29 -5.56 -14.67 35.76
CA ALA A 29 -6.80 -14.69 36.52
C ALA A 29 -7.00 -15.98 37.35
N ASN A 30 -6.24 -17.05 37.06
CA ASN A 30 -6.39 -18.35 37.71
C ASN A 30 -5.03 -18.79 38.29
N ALA A 31 -4.72 -18.32 39.50
CA ALA A 31 -3.41 -18.47 40.15
C ALA A 31 -2.92 -19.93 40.23
N ASP A 32 -3.82 -20.89 40.52
CA ASP A 32 -3.45 -22.31 40.57
C ASP A 32 -3.03 -22.85 39.19
N CYS A 33 -3.72 -22.43 38.12
CA CYS A 33 -3.38 -22.81 36.75
C CYS A 33 -2.07 -22.15 36.31
N LEU A 34 -1.85 -20.89 36.68
CA LEU A 34 -0.58 -20.20 36.44
C LEU A 34 0.58 -20.90 37.13
N ALA A 35 0.44 -21.24 38.41
CA ALA A 35 1.48 -21.92 39.18
C ALA A 35 1.83 -23.29 38.60
N LYS A 36 0.83 -24.09 38.19
CA LYS A 36 1.05 -25.38 37.51
C LYS A 36 1.75 -25.21 36.15
N ALA A 37 1.34 -24.22 35.35
CA ALA A 37 1.97 -23.95 34.06
C ALA A 37 3.42 -23.46 34.20
N GLN A 38 3.70 -22.59 35.18
CA GLN A 38 5.06 -22.14 35.50
C GLN A 38 5.92 -23.29 36.04
N ALA A 39 5.38 -24.14 36.92
CA ALA A 39 6.10 -25.30 37.41
C ALA A 39 6.47 -26.30 36.30
N GLU A 40 5.58 -26.51 35.31
CA GLU A 40 5.90 -27.32 34.13
C GLU A 40 7.02 -26.68 33.30
N VAL A 41 6.92 -25.37 33.02
CA VAL A 41 7.94 -24.61 32.30
C VAL A 41 9.28 -24.66 33.03
N ASP A 42 9.31 -24.41 34.33
CA ASP A 42 10.54 -24.42 35.14
C ASP A 42 11.16 -25.82 35.22
N ALA A 43 10.34 -26.87 35.38
CA ALA A 43 10.82 -28.23 35.46
C ALA A 43 11.40 -28.74 34.13
N LYS A 44 10.80 -28.36 32.99
CA LYS A 44 11.19 -28.84 31.66
C LYS A 44 12.25 -27.98 31.00
N LEU A 45 12.17 -26.66 31.15
CA LEU A 45 13.04 -25.68 30.51
C LEU A 45 14.07 -25.08 31.47
N GLY A 46 13.71 -24.86 32.74
CA GLY A 46 14.56 -24.15 33.69
C GLY A 46 14.95 -22.77 33.16
N LYS A 47 16.25 -22.52 32.93
CA LYS A 47 16.75 -21.28 32.27
C LYS A 47 17.17 -21.48 30.81
N LYS A 48 16.91 -22.66 30.21
CA LYS A 48 17.30 -22.96 28.84
C LYS A 48 16.32 -22.31 27.85
N SER A 49 16.84 -21.87 26.72
CA SER A 49 16.03 -21.29 25.65
C SER A 49 14.99 -22.29 25.13
N VAL A 50 13.78 -21.80 24.86
CA VAL A 50 12.69 -22.62 24.32
C VAL A 50 13.01 -23.03 22.88
N THR A 51 13.09 -24.34 22.65
CA THR A 51 13.24 -24.98 21.34
C THR A 51 11.93 -25.64 20.91
N TYR A 52 11.83 -26.03 19.63
CA TYR A 52 10.67 -26.75 19.10
C TYR A 52 10.35 -28.00 19.93
N GLU A 53 11.36 -28.82 20.19
CA GLU A 53 11.25 -30.09 20.92
C GLU A 53 10.74 -29.83 22.33
N THR A 54 11.37 -28.90 23.04
CA THR A 54 10.97 -28.56 24.41
C THR A 54 9.58 -27.92 24.49
N ALA A 55 9.14 -27.18 23.46
CA ALA A 55 7.81 -26.58 23.42
C ALA A 55 6.71 -27.62 23.15
N MET A 56 7.03 -28.73 22.49
CA MET A 56 6.10 -29.85 22.30
C MET A 56 5.94 -30.71 23.56
N GLU A 57 6.87 -30.62 24.51
CA GLU A 57 6.84 -31.33 25.79
C GLU A 57 6.03 -30.62 26.90
N LEU A 58 5.61 -29.37 26.67
CA LEU A 58 4.81 -28.57 27.63
C LEU A 58 3.32 -28.91 27.51
N THR A 59 2.96 -30.04 28.10
CA THR A 59 1.63 -30.64 28.04
C THR A 59 0.54 -29.84 28.74
N TYR A 60 0.81 -29.35 29.95
CA TYR A 60 -0.13 -28.55 30.72
C TYR A 60 -0.31 -27.16 30.11
N LEU A 61 0.76 -26.55 29.58
CA LEU A 61 0.66 -25.30 28.84
C LEU A 61 -0.21 -25.44 27.58
N ASP A 62 -0.13 -26.56 26.85
CA ASP A 62 -1.03 -26.84 25.73
C ASP A 62 -2.49 -26.95 26.17
N MET A 63 -2.75 -27.56 27.33
CA MET A 63 -4.10 -27.65 27.90
C MET A 63 -4.67 -26.26 28.17
N CYS A 64 -3.88 -25.37 28.79
CA CYS A 64 -4.25 -23.99 29.05
C CYS A 64 -4.56 -23.20 27.76
N MET A 65 -3.76 -23.38 26.72
CA MET A 65 -3.99 -22.73 25.43
C MET A 65 -5.26 -23.20 24.75
N ASN A 66 -5.52 -24.51 24.74
CA ASN A 66 -6.72 -25.05 24.12
C ASN A 66 -7.98 -24.55 24.83
N GLU A 67 -7.94 -24.47 26.16
CA GLU A 67 -9.04 -23.91 26.95
C GLU A 67 -9.40 -22.47 26.53
N ALA A 68 -8.40 -21.68 26.15
CA ALA A 68 -8.54 -20.29 25.75
C ALA A 68 -9.13 -20.03 24.34
N MET A 69 -9.16 -20.98 23.40
CA MET A 69 -9.30 -20.69 21.95
C MET A 69 -10.66 -21.01 21.27
N ARG A 70 -11.77 -20.98 21.99
CA ARG A 70 -13.05 -21.62 21.64
C ARG A 70 -14.03 -20.96 20.56
N ILE A 71 -13.72 -20.68 19.25
CA ILE A 71 -14.67 -20.00 18.24
C ILE A 71 -14.47 -20.34 16.70
N LEU A 72 -15.50 -20.35 15.76
CA LEU A 72 -15.48 -20.31 14.22
C LEU A 72 -16.89 -20.35 13.43
N ASP A 73 -16.98 -20.20 12.06
CA ASP A 73 -18.23 -20.13 11.18
C ASP A 73 -18.15 -20.76 9.73
N ARG A 74 -19.27 -21.08 8.99
CA ARG A 74 -19.34 -21.79 7.64
C ARG A 74 -20.54 -21.52 6.66
N GLU A 75 -20.41 -22.02 5.40
CA GLU A 75 -21.44 -22.05 4.32
C GLU A 75 -21.47 -23.40 3.54
N ALA A 76 -22.66 -23.85 3.12
CA ALA A 76 -22.90 -25.11 2.38
C ALA A 76 -22.68 -24.95 0.87
N LEU A 77 -21.85 -25.83 0.27
CA LEU A 77 -21.44 -25.73 -1.14
C LEU A 77 -22.31 -26.56 -2.11
N GLU A 78 -23.11 -27.47 -1.57
CA GLU A 78 -24.05 -28.31 -2.29
C GLU A 78 -25.26 -28.63 -1.41
N ASP A 79 -26.33 -29.15 -2.03
CA ASP A 79 -27.48 -29.65 -1.29
C ASP A 79 -27.01 -30.85 -0.45
N THR A 80 -27.23 -30.79 0.85
CA THR A 80 -26.78 -31.82 1.79
C THR A 80 -27.86 -32.11 2.83
N GLU A 81 -27.69 -33.19 3.59
CA GLU A 81 -28.56 -33.53 4.71
C GLU A 81 -27.70 -33.61 5.98
N ILE A 82 -28.09 -32.88 7.02
CA ILE A 82 -27.41 -32.89 8.32
C ILE A 82 -28.44 -33.29 9.37
N ASP A 83 -28.25 -34.46 9.97
CA ASP A 83 -29.09 -34.97 11.06
C ASP A 83 -30.60 -35.03 10.71
N GLY A 84 -30.91 -35.44 9.48
CA GLY A 84 -32.28 -35.51 8.95
C GLY A 84 -32.86 -34.18 8.46
N TYR A 85 -32.07 -33.09 8.50
CA TYR A 85 -32.46 -31.80 7.95
C TYR A 85 -31.79 -31.56 6.60
N HIS A 86 -32.61 -31.32 5.58
CA HIS A 86 -32.13 -30.91 4.28
C HIS A 86 -31.60 -29.47 4.32
N VAL A 87 -30.35 -29.29 3.90
CA VAL A 87 -29.65 -28.00 3.81
C VAL A 87 -29.28 -27.76 2.35
N ALA A 88 -29.96 -26.80 1.72
CA ALA A 88 -29.73 -26.47 0.33
C ALA A 88 -28.36 -25.81 0.08
N LYS A 89 -27.81 -25.99 -1.12
CA LYS A 89 -26.62 -25.33 -1.64
C LYS A 89 -26.71 -23.82 -1.50
N GLY A 90 -25.63 -23.20 -1.01
CA GLY A 90 -25.56 -21.76 -0.74
C GLY A 90 -26.20 -21.34 0.59
N THR A 91 -26.75 -22.29 1.36
CA THR A 91 -27.22 -22.00 2.72
C THR A 91 -26.02 -21.76 3.63
N ARG A 92 -25.95 -20.58 4.24
CA ARG A 92 -24.96 -20.29 5.28
C ARG A 92 -25.32 -21.03 6.56
N ILE A 93 -24.49 -22.01 6.92
CA ILE A 93 -24.65 -22.79 8.14
C ILE A 93 -23.82 -22.10 9.20
N VAL A 94 -24.49 -21.30 10.02
CA VAL A 94 -23.84 -20.70 11.19
C VAL A 94 -23.65 -21.81 12.22
N ILE A 95 -22.41 -22.26 12.39
CA ILE A 95 -22.04 -23.14 13.49
C ILE A 95 -21.85 -22.23 14.70
N PRO A 96 -22.69 -22.27 15.73
CA PRO A 96 -22.56 -21.38 16.87
C PRO A 96 -21.44 -21.91 17.78
N VAL A 97 -20.18 -21.82 17.33
CA VAL A 97 -19.03 -22.45 17.98
C VAL A 97 -18.85 -21.95 19.41
N ILE A 98 -19.12 -20.66 19.65
CA ILE A 98 -19.14 -20.11 21.01
C ILE A 98 -20.19 -20.79 21.90
N SER A 99 -21.36 -21.14 21.34
CA SER A 99 -22.41 -21.86 22.07
C SER A 99 -22.05 -23.32 22.26
N ILE A 100 -21.45 -24.00 21.27
CA ILE A 100 -20.98 -25.39 21.39
C ILE A 100 -19.88 -25.49 22.44
N HIS A 101 -18.95 -24.52 22.46
CA HIS A 101 -17.82 -24.51 23.38
C HIS A 101 -18.16 -23.97 24.77
N ARG A 102 -19.39 -23.49 24.96
CA ARG A 102 -19.93 -23.08 26.26
C ARG A 102 -21.22 -23.82 26.61
N ASP A 103 -21.52 -24.90 25.91
CA ASP A 103 -22.68 -25.73 26.20
C ASP A 103 -22.41 -26.48 27.51
N PRO A 104 -23.18 -26.23 28.58
CA PRO A 104 -22.99 -26.91 29.86
C PRO A 104 -23.21 -28.42 29.78
N ALA A 105 -23.91 -28.93 28.76
CA ALA A 105 -24.07 -30.36 28.53
C ALA A 105 -22.77 -31.04 28.05
N ILE A 106 -21.87 -30.29 27.43
CA ILE A 106 -20.60 -30.76 26.85
C ILE A 106 -19.41 -30.32 27.72
N TRP A 107 -19.51 -29.11 28.28
CA TRP A 107 -18.50 -28.46 29.09
C TRP A 107 -19.12 -28.08 30.43
N PRO A 108 -19.08 -28.96 31.45
CA PRO A 108 -19.53 -28.61 32.80
C PRO A 108 -18.86 -27.30 33.27
N ASP A 109 -19.57 -26.38 33.91
CA ASP A 109 -19.01 -25.08 34.33
C ASP A 109 -18.24 -24.31 33.22
N PRO A 110 -18.87 -24.04 32.07
CA PRO A 110 -18.20 -23.63 30.83
C PRO A 110 -17.51 -22.26 30.88
N MET A 111 -17.78 -21.48 31.94
CA MET A 111 -17.21 -20.16 32.16
C MET A 111 -15.93 -20.20 33.02
N THR A 112 -15.63 -21.35 33.61
CA THR A 112 -14.44 -21.56 34.42
C THR A 112 -13.26 -21.92 33.50
N PHE A 113 -12.13 -21.25 33.65
CA PHE A 113 -10.91 -21.63 32.96
C PHE A 113 -10.32 -22.87 33.61
N ASP A 114 -10.59 -24.04 33.02
CA ASP A 114 -10.21 -25.34 33.56
C ASP A 114 -9.41 -26.16 32.53
N PRO A 115 -8.07 -26.06 32.54
CA PRO A 115 -7.20 -26.79 31.63
C PRO A 115 -7.35 -28.32 31.72
N GLU A 116 -7.74 -28.88 32.87
CA GLU A 116 -7.82 -30.34 33.09
C GLU A 116 -8.85 -31.01 32.17
N ARG A 117 -9.79 -30.23 31.61
CA ARG A 117 -10.74 -30.67 30.57
C ARG A 117 -10.07 -30.98 29.24
N HIS A 118 -8.80 -30.66 29.09
CA HIS A 118 -8.00 -30.96 27.91
C HIS A 118 -6.98 -32.07 28.15
N THR A 119 -7.10 -32.86 29.22
CA THR A 119 -6.35 -34.11 29.40
C THR A 119 -6.62 -35.11 28.26
N PRO A 120 -5.67 -36.02 27.93
CA PRO A 120 -5.87 -37.05 26.91
C PRO A 120 -7.13 -37.90 27.15
N GLU A 121 -7.40 -38.26 28.40
CA GLU A 121 -8.55 -39.05 28.83
C GLU A 121 -9.86 -38.29 28.60
N ALA A 122 -9.92 -37.02 29.01
CA ALA A 122 -11.10 -36.18 28.81
C ALA A 122 -11.36 -35.86 27.32
N ARG A 123 -10.30 -35.73 26.51
CA ARG A 123 -10.43 -35.57 25.05
C ARG A 123 -10.98 -36.83 24.38
N ALA A 124 -10.59 -38.01 24.85
CA ALA A 124 -11.01 -39.29 24.27
C ALA A 124 -12.52 -39.57 24.47
N THR A 125 -13.10 -39.10 25.57
CA THR A 125 -14.54 -39.27 25.86
C THR A 125 -15.42 -38.17 25.27
N ARG A 126 -14.83 -37.09 24.77
CA ARG A 126 -15.54 -35.92 24.24
C ARG A 126 -15.92 -36.12 22.77
N HIS A 127 -17.12 -35.67 22.40
CA HIS A 127 -17.55 -35.71 21.00
C HIS A 127 -16.54 -34.98 20.08
N PRO A 128 -16.12 -35.56 18.94
CA PRO A 128 -15.05 -35.00 18.09
C PRO A 128 -15.29 -33.56 17.60
N TYR A 129 -16.55 -33.11 17.57
CA TYR A 129 -16.95 -31.77 17.13
C TYR A 129 -17.22 -30.78 18.28
N ALA A 130 -17.06 -31.21 19.53
CA ALA A 130 -17.27 -30.37 20.70
C ALA A 130 -16.19 -29.31 20.93
N PHE A 131 -15.01 -29.48 20.31
CA PHE A 131 -13.88 -28.56 20.44
C PHE A 131 -13.23 -28.31 19.08
N MET A 132 -13.39 -27.10 18.55
CA MET A 132 -12.99 -26.74 17.18
C MET A 132 -12.42 -25.31 17.06
N PRO A 133 -11.42 -24.95 17.89
CA PRO A 133 -10.83 -23.60 17.95
C PRO A 133 -10.19 -23.13 16.64
N PHE A 134 -9.74 -24.08 15.83
CA PHE A 134 -9.11 -23.86 14.52
C PHE A 134 -9.90 -24.54 13.39
N GLY A 135 -11.16 -24.88 13.66
CA GLY A 135 -12.04 -25.59 12.73
C GLY A 135 -11.73 -27.08 12.69
N LEU A 136 -12.56 -27.85 11.98
CA LEU A 136 -12.46 -29.30 11.87
C LEU A 136 -12.60 -29.77 10.41
N GLY A 137 -12.15 -31.00 10.16
CA GLY A 137 -12.23 -31.66 8.85
C GLY A 137 -11.29 -31.07 7.79
N PRO A 138 -11.58 -31.26 6.48
CA PRO A 138 -10.73 -30.84 5.35
C PRO A 138 -10.47 -29.33 5.22
N ARG A 139 -11.15 -28.52 6.03
CA ARG A 139 -11.02 -27.05 6.09
C ARG A 139 -10.58 -26.60 7.49
N ASN A 140 -9.86 -27.43 8.22
CA ASN A 140 -9.17 -27.00 9.44
C ASN A 140 -8.10 -25.94 9.08
N CYS A 141 -7.75 -25.10 10.05
CA CYS A 141 -6.74 -24.08 9.85
C CYS A 141 -5.42 -24.74 9.45
N ILE A 142 -4.97 -24.46 8.23
CA ILE A 142 -3.69 -24.95 7.70
C ILE A 142 -2.49 -24.46 8.54
N GLY A 143 -2.64 -23.32 9.24
CA GLY A 143 -1.66 -22.77 10.16
C GLY A 143 -1.78 -23.27 11.61
N MET A 144 -2.73 -24.16 11.94
CA MET A 144 -3.01 -24.58 13.33
C MET A 144 -1.75 -25.06 14.06
N ARG A 145 -0.95 -25.91 13.42
CA ARG A 145 0.26 -26.48 14.04
C ARG A 145 1.32 -25.43 14.31
N LEU A 146 1.52 -24.51 13.37
CA LEU A 146 2.45 -23.39 13.52
C LEU A 146 1.97 -22.44 14.61
N ALA A 147 0.67 -22.11 14.62
CA ALA A 147 0.11 -21.22 15.62
C ALA A 147 0.19 -21.79 17.04
N GLN A 148 -0.14 -23.08 17.21
CA GLN A 148 0.02 -23.75 18.49
C GLN A 148 1.49 -23.78 18.94
N LEU A 149 2.43 -24.01 18.03
CA LEU A 149 3.86 -23.95 18.35
C LEU A 149 4.29 -22.55 18.80
N GLU A 150 3.96 -21.51 18.03
CA GLU A 150 4.34 -20.13 18.33
C GLU A 150 3.77 -19.65 19.66
N ILE A 151 2.48 -19.92 19.92
CA ILE A 151 1.84 -19.56 21.19
C ILE A 151 2.51 -20.32 22.35
N ARG A 152 2.79 -21.62 22.22
CA ARG A 152 3.50 -22.40 23.26
C ARG A 152 4.87 -21.82 23.53
N MET A 153 5.66 -21.55 22.49
CA MET A 153 7.01 -21.02 22.65
C MET A 153 7.01 -19.65 23.30
N ALA A 154 6.13 -18.75 22.86
CA ALA A 154 6.06 -17.39 23.37
C ALA A 154 5.56 -17.36 24.82
N ILE A 155 4.47 -18.07 25.15
CA ILE A 155 3.96 -18.11 26.52
C ILE A 155 4.94 -18.84 27.44
N ALA A 156 5.55 -19.95 27.00
CA ALA A 156 6.58 -20.63 27.80
C ALA A 156 7.76 -19.71 28.13
N THR A 157 8.25 -18.95 27.15
CA THR A 157 9.33 -17.98 27.35
C THR A 157 8.91 -16.88 28.33
N ILE A 158 7.66 -16.41 28.24
CA ILE A 158 7.14 -15.42 29.20
C ILE A 158 7.07 -16.02 30.59
N LEU A 159 6.47 -17.19 30.77
CA LEU A 159 6.30 -17.85 32.06
C LEU A 159 7.65 -18.25 32.70
N GLN A 160 8.65 -18.55 31.88
CA GLN A 160 10.02 -18.87 32.30
C GLN A 160 10.74 -17.68 32.94
N HIS A 161 10.45 -16.46 32.46
CA HIS A 161 11.19 -15.26 32.85
C HIS A 161 10.37 -14.28 33.69
N PHE A 162 9.05 -14.40 33.65
CA PHE A 162 8.12 -13.46 34.24
C PHE A 162 6.96 -14.20 34.90
N THR A 163 6.57 -13.71 36.07
CA THR A 163 5.29 -14.09 36.70
C THR A 163 4.29 -12.99 36.38
N PRO A 164 3.38 -13.21 35.42
CA PRO A 164 2.42 -12.20 35.06
C PRO A 164 1.40 -12.01 36.19
N VAL A 165 1.05 -10.76 36.48
CA VAL A 165 0.09 -10.39 37.53
C VAL A 165 -1.02 -9.55 36.93
N LEU A 166 -2.25 -9.74 37.41
CA LEU A 166 -3.37 -8.87 37.01
C LEU A 166 -3.13 -7.45 37.52
N CYS A 167 -3.32 -6.46 36.65
CA CYS A 167 -3.33 -5.06 37.06
C CYS A 167 -4.73 -4.66 37.57
N ASP A 168 -4.80 -3.63 38.41
CA ASP A 168 -6.06 -3.16 39.02
C ASP A 168 -7.16 -2.84 38.00
N LYS A 169 -6.79 -2.45 36.78
CA LYS A 169 -7.74 -2.16 35.69
C LYS A 169 -8.42 -3.41 35.12
N SER A 170 -7.89 -4.59 35.41
CA SER A 170 -8.35 -5.90 34.93
C SER A 170 -9.22 -6.64 35.95
N VAL A 171 -9.25 -6.19 37.21
CA VAL A 171 -10.02 -6.83 38.29
C VAL A 171 -11.51 -6.56 38.11
N GLY A 172 -12.34 -7.60 38.12
CA GLY A 172 -13.81 -7.50 38.10
C GLY A 172 -14.44 -7.27 36.72
N ARG A 173 -13.68 -7.28 35.62
CA ARG A 173 -14.28 -7.36 34.28
C ARG A 173 -14.49 -8.82 33.91
N ASP A 174 -15.76 -9.21 33.81
CA ASP A 174 -16.09 -10.40 33.01
C ASP A 174 -15.62 -10.12 31.58
N MET A 175 -14.71 -10.96 31.08
CA MET A 175 -14.28 -10.93 29.69
C MET A 175 -15.34 -11.61 28.81
N ALA A 176 -16.61 -11.31 29.09
CA ALA A 176 -17.70 -11.52 28.15
C ALA A 176 -17.52 -10.53 27.00
N LEU A 177 -17.81 -10.97 25.78
CA LEU A 177 -18.01 -10.03 24.69
C LEU A 177 -19.14 -9.09 25.11
N ASP A 178 -18.81 -7.87 25.52
CA ASP A 178 -19.79 -6.84 25.86
C ASP A 178 -20.41 -6.32 24.56
N VAL A 179 -21.37 -7.08 24.03
CA VAL A 179 -22.18 -6.69 22.86
C VAL A 179 -23.02 -5.44 23.19
N THR A 180 -23.18 -5.08 24.46
CA THR A 180 -23.87 -3.85 24.90
C THR A 180 -23.07 -2.59 24.58
N SER A 181 -21.75 -2.68 24.38
CA SER A 181 -20.96 -1.57 23.80
C SER A 181 -21.33 -1.26 22.33
N CYS A 182 -21.90 -2.24 21.60
CA CYS A 182 -22.56 -2.01 20.31
C CYS A 182 -23.97 -1.40 20.44
N LEU A 183 -24.51 -1.25 21.66
CA LEU A 183 -25.83 -0.70 21.97
C LEU A 183 -25.75 0.63 22.74
N SER A 184 -24.65 1.38 22.64
CA SER A 184 -24.66 2.82 22.97
C SER A 184 -25.75 3.52 22.13
N VAL A 185 -26.28 4.69 22.53
CA VAL A 185 -27.30 5.41 21.71
C VAL A 185 -26.84 5.60 20.26
N THR A 186 -25.53 5.78 20.06
CA THR A 186 -24.83 5.76 18.76
C THR A 186 -24.85 4.39 18.09
N GLY A 187 -24.64 3.31 18.85
CA GLY A 187 -24.79 1.92 18.39
C GLY A 187 -26.22 1.55 18.00
N VAL A 188 -27.23 1.89 18.82
CA VAL A 188 -28.66 1.69 18.52
C VAL A 188 -29.08 2.53 17.31
N LEU A 189 -28.64 3.79 17.21
CA LEU A 189 -28.88 4.60 16.01
C LEU A 189 -28.21 4.00 14.77
N THR A 190 -27.02 3.42 14.91
CA THR A 190 -26.31 2.76 13.81
C THR A 190 -27.00 1.46 13.40
N VAL A 191 -27.43 0.64 14.36
CA VAL A 191 -28.19 -0.59 14.09
C VAL A 191 -29.56 -0.23 13.51
N CYS A 192 -30.31 0.71 14.10
CA CYS A 192 -31.60 1.15 13.56
C CYS A 192 -31.46 1.77 12.17
N THR A 193 -30.43 2.57 11.89
CA THR A 193 -30.20 3.10 10.54
C THR A 193 -29.83 2.00 9.57
N VAL A 194 -28.95 1.06 9.94
CA VAL A 194 -28.59 -0.09 9.09
C VAL A 194 -29.79 -1.01 8.86
N THR A 195 -30.60 -1.29 9.88
CA THR A 195 -31.82 -2.11 9.79
C THR A 195 -32.91 -1.40 8.98
N LEU A 196 -33.13 -0.11 9.18
CA LEU A 196 -34.08 0.67 8.37
C LEU A 196 -33.61 0.78 6.91
N LEU A 197 -32.30 0.96 6.68
CA LEU A 197 -31.71 0.98 5.34
C LEU A 197 -31.83 -0.38 4.66
N SER A 198 -31.59 -1.49 5.37
CA SER A 198 -31.74 -2.84 4.83
C SER A 198 -33.19 -3.25 4.63
N ILE A 199 -34.13 -2.82 5.49
CA ILE A 199 -35.58 -2.95 5.25
C ILE A 199 -36.01 -2.09 4.04
N TRP A 200 -35.46 -0.88 3.87
CA TRP A 200 -35.77 -0.01 2.74
C TRP A 200 -35.22 -0.59 1.44
N ILE A 201 -33.99 -1.09 1.44
CA ILE A 201 -33.35 -1.81 0.34
C ILE A 201 -34.15 -3.07 -0.01
N TRP A 202 -34.55 -3.87 0.99
CA TRP A 202 -35.39 -5.06 0.78
C TRP A 202 -36.78 -4.70 0.23
N LYS A 203 -37.43 -3.64 0.74
CA LYS A 203 -38.71 -3.15 0.21
C LYS A 203 -38.55 -2.59 -1.22
N ALA A 204 -37.44 -1.93 -1.54
CA ALA A 204 -37.13 -1.42 -2.87
C ALA A 204 -36.92 -2.58 -3.87
N PHE A 205 -36.16 -3.61 -3.49
CA PHE A 205 -35.99 -4.83 -4.28
C PHE A 205 -37.29 -5.61 -4.45
N ARG A 206 -38.11 -5.73 -3.40
CA ARG A 206 -39.41 -6.41 -3.47
C ARG A 206 -40.38 -5.66 -4.39
N LYS A 207 -40.43 -4.32 -4.33
CA LYS A 207 -41.22 -3.50 -5.26
C LYS A 207 -40.70 -3.68 -6.69
N ALA A 208 -39.39 -3.65 -6.92
CA ALA A 208 -38.81 -3.87 -8.25
C ALA A 208 -39.19 -5.23 -8.84
N SER A 209 -39.18 -6.30 -8.03
CA SER A 209 -39.60 -7.64 -8.46
C SER A 209 -41.11 -7.77 -8.71
N MET A 210 -41.93 -6.97 -8.02
CA MET A 210 -43.39 -6.92 -8.21
C MET A 210 -43.74 -6.32 -9.58
N PHE A 211 -43.05 -5.26 -10.01
CA PHE A 211 -43.27 -4.64 -11.32
C PHE A 211 -42.89 -5.58 -12.47
N GLN A 212 -41.74 -6.27 -12.37
CA GLN A 212 -41.30 -7.25 -13.38
C GLN A 212 -42.28 -8.42 -13.56
N ARG A 213 -42.90 -8.91 -12.48
CA ARG A 213 -43.90 -10.00 -12.56
C ARG A 213 -45.23 -9.59 -13.19
N GLN A 214 -45.52 -8.29 -13.30
CA GLN A 214 -46.74 -7.75 -13.91
C GLN A 214 -46.50 -7.17 -15.32
N GLY A 215 -45.32 -7.40 -15.91
CA GLY A 215 -44.99 -6.90 -17.26
C GLY A 215 -44.74 -5.39 -17.33
N ILE A 216 -44.63 -4.71 -16.18
CA ILE A 216 -44.29 -3.29 -16.10
C ILE A 216 -42.77 -3.20 -15.91
N PRO A 217 -42.03 -2.44 -16.73
CA PRO A 217 -40.57 -2.30 -16.55
C PRO A 217 -40.27 -1.79 -15.14
N GLY A 218 -39.49 -2.57 -14.38
CA GLY A 218 -39.12 -2.23 -13.02
C GLY A 218 -38.22 -0.99 -12.96
N PRO A 219 -38.12 -0.33 -11.78
CA PRO A 219 -37.15 0.74 -11.60
C PRO A 219 -35.72 0.22 -11.84
N PRO A 220 -34.82 1.05 -12.39
CA PRO A 220 -33.47 0.62 -12.76
C PRO A 220 -32.71 0.00 -11.57
N ALA A 221 -31.92 -1.04 -11.84
CA ALA A 221 -31.20 -1.79 -10.81
C ALA A 221 -30.25 -0.88 -10.00
N LEU A 222 -30.21 -1.07 -8.67
CA LEU A 222 -29.27 -0.36 -7.82
C LEU A 222 -27.85 -0.92 -7.96
N PRO A 223 -26.81 -0.11 -8.22
CA PRO A 223 -25.61 -0.55 -8.94
C PRO A 223 -24.52 -1.22 -8.09
N PHE A 224 -24.78 -1.67 -6.85
CA PHE A 224 -23.71 -1.75 -5.84
C PHE A 224 -23.17 -3.14 -5.46
N LEU A 225 -23.80 -4.29 -5.79
CA LEU A 225 -23.43 -5.55 -5.11
C LEU A 225 -23.05 -6.77 -5.97
N LEU A 226 -22.98 -6.64 -7.30
CA LEU A 226 -22.53 -7.75 -8.16
C LEU A 226 -21.58 -7.24 -9.26
N GLN A 227 -20.41 -6.74 -8.88
CA GLN A 227 -19.26 -6.60 -9.77
C GLN A 227 -17.98 -6.50 -8.93
N ASN A 228 -17.31 -7.64 -8.71
CA ASN A 228 -15.99 -7.70 -8.08
C ASN A 228 -14.86 -7.21 -9.02
N HIS A 229 -15.11 -6.15 -9.79
CA HIS A 229 -14.11 -5.42 -10.59
C HIS A 229 -14.08 -3.91 -10.31
N THR A 230 -14.91 -3.39 -9.40
CA THR A 230 -15.09 -1.94 -9.21
C THR A 230 -15.16 -1.55 -7.73
N LEU A 231 -14.01 -1.58 -7.04
CA LEU A 231 -13.86 -0.91 -5.72
C LEU A 231 -13.35 0.55 -5.85
N MET A 232 -13.31 1.08 -7.07
CA MET A 232 -13.24 2.50 -7.37
C MET A 232 -14.31 2.80 -8.42
N LYS A 233 -15.29 3.65 -8.11
CA LYS A 233 -16.32 4.07 -9.07
C LYS A 233 -15.70 4.89 -10.20
N GLU A 234 -16.31 4.80 -11.38
CA GLU A 234 -16.17 5.80 -12.44
C GLU A 234 -16.26 7.22 -11.85
N PRO A 235 -15.39 8.15 -12.27
CA PRO A 235 -14.41 8.02 -13.34
C PRO A 235 -13.05 7.41 -12.93
N TRP A 236 -12.79 7.07 -11.66
CA TRP A 236 -11.42 6.76 -11.19
C TRP A 236 -10.78 5.51 -11.81
N SER A 237 -11.55 4.52 -12.24
CA SER A 237 -11.05 3.30 -12.88
C SER A 237 -10.54 3.51 -14.31
N GLU A 238 -10.95 4.58 -14.98
CA GLU A 238 -10.69 4.84 -16.41
C GLU A 238 -9.30 5.46 -16.67
N ASN A 239 -8.34 5.24 -15.78
CA ASN A 239 -7.00 5.83 -15.87
C ASN A 239 -5.95 4.84 -16.39
N LEU A 240 -4.88 5.36 -17.00
CA LEU A 240 -3.83 4.59 -17.66
C LEU A 240 -3.18 3.49 -16.80
N VAL A 241 -3.18 3.62 -15.47
CA VAL A 241 -2.61 2.61 -14.57
C VAL A 241 -3.55 1.41 -14.42
N MET A 242 -4.86 1.64 -14.46
CA MET A 242 -5.89 0.63 -14.18
C MET A 242 -6.48 -0.02 -15.43
N LEU A 243 -6.47 0.69 -16.56
CA LEU A 243 -6.98 0.20 -17.83
C LEU A 243 -6.30 -1.10 -18.27
N ARG A 244 -7.03 -1.94 -19.00
CA ARG A 244 -6.59 -3.26 -19.50
C ARG A 244 -6.64 -3.31 -21.03
N ASP A 245 -5.86 -4.24 -21.59
CA ASP A 245 -5.93 -4.66 -22.99
C ASP A 245 -5.95 -3.52 -24.01
N ASP A 246 -6.86 -3.59 -24.99
CA ASP A 246 -6.98 -2.63 -26.08
C ASP A 246 -7.35 -1.23 -25.60
N GLN A 247 -8.15 -1.12 -24.53
CA GLN A 247 -8.47 0.19 -23.95
C GLN A 247 -7.24 0.86 -23.38
N TRP A 248 -6.38 0.10 -22.67
CA TRP A 248 -5.09 0.60 -22.21
C TRP A 248 -4.18 1.00 -23.37
N LYS A 249 -4.04 0.15 -24.40
CA LYS A 249 -3.20 0.46 -25.57
C LYS A 249 -3.65 1.74 -26.25
N HIS A 250 -4.95 1.88 -26.43
CA HIS A 250 -5.59 3.08 -27.00
C HIS A 250 -5.29 4.32 -26.17
N VAL A 251 -5.59 4.30 -24.86
CA VAL A 251 -5.34 5.47 -24.00
C VAL A 251 -3.83 5.77 -23.91
N ARG A 252 -2.97 4.75 -23.86
CA ARG A 252 -1.51 4.91 -23.89
C ARG A 252 -1.05 5.59 -25.18
N SER A 253 -1.57 5.20 -26.33
CA SER A 253 -1.16 5.78 -27.62
C SER A 253 -1.58 7.26 -27.73
N GLN A 254 -2.77 7.61 -27.23
CA GLN A 254 -3.24 9.00 -27.21
C GLN A 254 -2.42 9.90 -26.27
N LEU A 255 -1.99 9.38 -25.12
CA LEU A 255 -1.30 10.18 -24.10
C LEU A 255 0.22 10.28 -24.29
N SER A 256 0.85 9.27 -24.91
CA SER A 256 2.32 9.22 -25.06
C SER A 256 2.93 10.45 -25.77
N PRO A 257 2.31 11.01 -26.84
CA PRO A 257 2.80 12.23 -27.49
C PRO A 257 2.87 13.45 -26.58
N THR A 258 2.19 13.46 -25.42
CA THR A 258 2.25 14.54 -24.42
C THR A 258 3.64 14.71 -23.82
N PHE A 259 4.43 13.63 -23.77
CA PHE A 259 5.74 13.58 -23.11
C PHE A 259 6.91 13.53 -24.11
N SER A 260 6.69 13.94 -25.36
CA SER A 260 7.75 14.04 -26.37
C SER A 260 8.75 15.16 -26.06
N SER A 261 9.98 15.06 -26.59
CA SER A 261 11.03 16.08 -26.47
C SER A 261 10.51 17.50 -26.72
N GLY A 262 9.74 17.69 -27.80
CA GLY A 262 9.22 19.00 -28.20
C GLY A 262 8.25 19.59 -27.18
N LYS A 263 7.39 18.77 -26.55
CA LYS A 263 6.45 19.24 -25.53
C LYS A 263 7.14 19.48 -24.19
N LEU A 264 8.08 18.61 -23.79
CA LEU A 264 8.87 18.81 -22.57
C LEU A 264 9.67 20.13 -22.60
N LYS A 265 10.23 20.49 -23.76
CA LYS A 265 10.88 21.80 -23.95
C LYS A 265 9.93 22.97 -23.73
N ARG A 266 8.66 22.88 -24.17
CA ARG A 266 7.65 23.91 -23.88
C ARG A 266 7.28 23.97 -22.40
N MET A 267 7.12 22.83 -21.76
CA MET A 267 6.81 22.72 -20.33
C MET A 267 7.93 23.30 -19.44
N THR A 268 9.17 23.34 -19.94
CA THR A 268 10.34 23.87 -19.22
C THR A 268 10.12 25.31 -18.73
N VAL A 269 9.35 26.14 -19.44
CA VAL A 269 9.03 27.52 -19.01
C VAL A 269 8.27 27.52 -17.67
N ALA A 270 7.28 26.64 -17.52
CA ALA A 270 6.54 26.51 -16.27
C ALA A 270 7.42 25.95 -15.14
N ILE A 271 8.26 24.96 -15.45
CA ILE A 271 9.22 24.38 -14.50
C ILE A 271 10.22 25.44 -14.01
N GLN A 272 10.78 26.24 -14.92
CA GLN A 272 11.73 27.32 -14.58
C GLN A 272 11.15 28.34 -13.60
N ARG A 273 9.87 28.68 -13.77
CA ARG A 273 9.16 29.57 -12.83
C ARG A 273 9.10 28.95 -11.43
N VAL A 274 8.71 27.69 -11.32
CA VAL A 274 8.61 27.00 -10.02
C VAL A 274 10.00 26.79 -9.40
N VAL A 275 11.02 26.50 -10.21
CA VAL A 275 12.42 26.41 -9.78
C VAL A 275 12.93 27.74 -9.22
N LYS A 276 12.51 28.88 -9.79
CA LYS A 276 12.81 30.21 -9.23
C LYS A 276 12.15 30.41 -7.86
N ASN A 277 10.90 29.97 -7.69
CA ASN A 277 10.22 30.01 -6.39
C ASN A 277 10.92 29.12 -5.37
N LEU A 278 11.35 27.92 -5.78
CA LEU A 278 12.14 27.00 -4.95
C LEU A 278 13.45 27.65 -4.51
N HIS A 279 14.19 28.28 -5.42
CA HIS A 279 15.42 29.01 -5.09
C HIS A 279 15.16 30.08 -4.02
N ASN A 280 14.15 30.93 -4.21
CA ASN A 280 13.83 32.00 -3.26
C ASN A 280 13.42 31.44 -1.89
N HIS A 281 12.63 30.36 -1.87
CA HIS A 281 12.21 29.70 -0.64
C HIS A 281 13.41 29.11 0.12
N VAL A 282 14.27 28.36 -0.57
CA VAL A 282 15.48 27.77 0.03
C VAL A 282 16.45 28.86 0.48
N LYS A 283 16.58 29.96 -0.27
CA LYS A 283 17.39 31.13 0.12
C LYS A 283 16.95 31.68 1.46
N SER A 284 15.65 31.91 1.64
CA SER A 284 15.10 32.42 2.90
C SER A 284 15.40 31.47 4.07
N LYS A 285 15.30 30.16 3.87
CA LYS A 285 15.63 29.15 4.89
C LYS A 285 17.12 29.06 5.19
N ALA A 286 17.97 29.25 4.19
CA ALA A 286 19.43 29.29 4.36
C ALA A 286 19.87 30.54 5.16
N GLU A 287 19.27 31.69 4.89
CA GLU A 287 19.54 32.95 5.62
C GLU A 287 19.15 32.88 7.10
N THR A 288 18.06 32.16 7.43
CA THR A 288 17.64 31.96 8.82
C THR A 288 18.36 30.79 9.51
N GLY A 289 19.05 29.92 8.76
CA GLY A 289 19.66 28.70 9.27
C GLY A 289 18.64 27.65 9.75
N GLU A 290 17.39 27.76 9.28
CA GLU A 290 16.29 26.89 9.68
C GLU A 290 16.47 25.46 9.14
N GLU A 291 16.08 24.48 9.95
CA GLU A 291 16.05 23.08 9.54
C GLU A 291 14.85 22.81 8.63
N VAL A 292 15.10 22.19 7.49
CA VAL A 292 14.10 21.92 6.46
C VAL A 292 13.86 20.43 6.33
N GLU A 293 12.59 20.02 6.39
CA GLU A 293 12.19 18.65 6.07
C GLU A 293 12.04 18.53 4.54
N LEU A 294 12.93 17.76 3.92
CA LEU A 294 13.05 17.68 2.46
C LEU A 294 11.79 17.11 1.81
N LYS A 295 11.11 16.13 2.41
CA LYS A 295 9.91 15.54 1.77
C LYS A 295 8.79 16.57 1.65
N ALA A 296 8.59 17.43 2.64
CA ALA A 296 7.62 18.51 2.62
C ALA A 296 7.97 19.59 1.60
N LEU A 297 9.23 20.04 1.56
CA LEU A 297 9.73 21.00 0.56
C LEU A 297 9.52 20.45 -0.86
N CYS A 298 9.97 19.22 -1.09
CA CYS A 298 9.93 18.59 -2.40
C CYS A 298 8.51 18.29 -2.87
N ARG A 299 7.59 17.96 -1.94
CA ARG A 299 6.17 17.78 -2.24
C ARG A 299 5.51 19.10 -2.66
N ASN A 300 5.77 20.19 -1.95
CA ASN A 300 5.22 21.50 -2.34
C ASN A 300 5.73 21.91 -3.73
N TYR A 301 7.04 21.71 -4.01
CA TYR A 301 7.61 21.92 -5.34
C TYR A 301 6.90 21.08 -6.43
N ALA A 302 6.73 19.77 -6.20
CA ALA A 302 6.14 18.88 -7.19
C ALA A 302 4.67 19.23 -7.49
N ILE A 303 3.90 19.66 -6.47
CA ILE A 303 2.54 20.18 -6.64
C ILE A 303 2.52 21.43 -7.53
N ASP A 304 3.44 22.37 -7.31
CA ASP A 304 3.52 23.60 -8.09
C ASP A 304 3.90 23.32 -9.55
N VAL A 305 4.82 22.38 -9.78
CA VAL A 305 5.21 21.98 -11.14
C VAL A 305 4.05 21.32 -11.86
N ILE A 306 3.40 20.30 -11.29
CA ILE A 306 2.29 19.63 -11.99
C ILE A 306 1.10 20.58 -12.16
N GLY A 307 0.84 21.48 -11.20
CA GLY A 307 -0.12 22.58 -11.32
C GLY A 307 0.17 23.48 -12.53
N GLY A 308 1.43 23.88 -12.71
CA GLY A 308 1.83 24.73 -13.83
C GLY A 308 1.90 24.01 -15.18
N VAL A 309 2.46 22.79 -15.21
CA VAL A 309 2.74 22.03 -16.44
C VAL A 309 1.51 21.33 -16.97
N ALA A 310 0.73 20.67 -16.11
CA ALA A 310 -0.51 20.02 -16.53
C ALA A 310 -1.66 21.04 -16.59
N PHE A 311 -1.84 21.88 -15.57
CA PHE A 311 -3.06 22.69 -15.48
C PHE A 311 -2.90 24.15 -15.92
N GLY A 312 -1.69 24.59 -16.29
CA GLY A 312 -1.42 26.00 -16.60
C GLY A 312 -1.62 26.95 -15.40
N LEU A 313 -1.76 26.40 -14.19
CA LEU A 313 -2.08 27.16 -13.00
C LEU A 313 -0.84 27.85 -12.42
N GLN A 314 -1.06 28.95 -11.73
CA GLN A 314 -0.05 29.60 -10.89
C GLN A 314 -0.30 29.15 -9.44
N VAL A 315 0.20 27.96 -9.12
CA VAL A 315 0.15 27.41 -7.77
C VAL A 315 1.44 27.82 -7.04
N ASP A 316 1.33 28.16 -5.75
CA ASP A 316 2.48 28.57 -4.93
C ASP A 316 2.48 27.88 -3.56
N CYS A 317 2.34 26.55 -3.55
CA CYS A 317 2.38 25.72 -2.35
C CYS A 317 3.72 25.82 -1.60
N LEU A 318 4.80 26.25 -2.27
CA LEU A 318 6.09 26.51 -1.65
C LEU A 318 6.01 27.66 -0.64
N ASN A 319 5.32 28.76 -0.96
CA ASN A 319 5.25 29.95 -0.11
C ASN A 319 3.92 30.08 0.66
N ASP A 320 2.84 29.46 0.16
CA ASP A 320 1.56 29.37 0.85
C ASP A 320 1.23 27.92 1.22
N PRO A 321 1.50 27.50 2.48
CA PRO A 321 1.15 26.18 2.96
C PRO A 321 -0.35 25.84 2.90
N ASN A 322 -1.23 26.85 2.75
CA ASN A 322 -2.68 26.73 2.73
C ASN A 322 -3.29 26.86 1.32
N ASP A 323 -2.46 26.91 0.27
CA ASP A 323 -2.91 27.01 -1.12
C ASP A 323 -4.08 26.03 -1.37
N PRO A 324 -5.23 26.51 -1.89
CA PRO A 324 -6.41 25.67 -2.12
C PRO A 324 -6.10 24.43 -2.93
N PHE A 325 -5.16 24.51 -3.88
CA PHE A 325 -4.73 23.40 -4.73
C PHE A 325 -4.16 22.24 -3.91
N LYS A 326 -3.40 22.54 -2.86
CA LYS A 326 -2.82 21.54 -1.95
C LYS A 326 -3.88 20.66 -1.29
N LYS A 327 -5.06 21.22 -0.97
CA LYS A 327 -6.18 20.47 -0.38
C LYS A 327 -6.83 19.49 -1.35
N TYR A 328 -6.71 19.72 -2.66
CA TYR A 328 -7.22 18.81 -3.68
C TYR A 328 -6.24 17.70 -4.03
N VAL A 329 -4.94 17.92 -3.81
CA VAL A 329 -3.89 16.90 -4.00
C VAL A 329 -3.68 16.04 -2.76
N MET A 330 -3.82 16.61 -1.56
CA MET A 330 -3.66 15.87 -0.31
C MET A 330 -4.96 15.14 0.07
N PHE A 331 -4.91 13.80 0.02
CA PHE A 331 -6.03 12.98 0.48
C PHE A 331 -6.08 12.90 2.02
N PRO A 332 -7.27 12.89 2.64
CA PRO A 332 -7.40 12.82 4.09
C PRO A 332 -6.81 11.52 4.67
N ALA A 333 -6.20 11.61 5.86
CA ALA A 333 -5.63 10.50 6.64
C ALA A 333 -6.65 9.41 7.05
N LEU A 334 -7.94 9.61 6.76
CA LEU A 334 -9.03 8.68 7.05
C LEU A 334 -9.18 7.55 6.01
N ILE A 335 -8.59 7.71 4.81
CA ILE A 335 -8.71 6.73 3.71
C ILE A 335 -8.12 5.35 4.02
N PRO A 336 -6.98 5.19 4.72
CA PRO A 336 -6.47 3.85 5.09
C PRO A 336 -7.44 3.07 5.97
N VAL A 337 -8.18 3.77 6.85
CA VAL A 337 -9.20 3.18 7.73
C VAL A 337 -10.43 2.77 6.91
N LEU A 338 -10.90 3.64 6.01
CA LEU A 338 -12.07 3.37 5.14
C LEU A 338 -11.78 2.28 4.08
N ARG A 339 -10.55 2.21 3.55
CA ARG A 339 -10.07 1.11 2.68
C ARG A 339 -10.13 -0.25 3.40
N LYS A 340 -9.87 -0.30 4.71
CA LYS A 340 -9.97 -1.51 5.53
C LYS A 340 -11.40 -2.06 5.61
N PHE A 341 -12.41 -1.22 5.35
CA PHE A 341 -13.83 -1.57 5.30
C PHE A 341 -14.40 -1.63 3.88
N GLY A 342 -13.56 -1.64 2.84
CA GLY A 342 -14.02 -1.70 1.44
C GLY A 342 -14.70 -0.42 0.94
N ILE A 343 -14.54 0.70 1.65
CA ILE A 343 -15.14 1.99 1.30
C ILE A 343 -14.04 2.90 0.76
N THR A 344 -14.02 3.11 -0.55
CA THR A 344 -13.16 4.11 -1.20
C THR A 344 -14.02 5.32 -1.56
N PHE A 345 -14.08 6.34 -0.69
CA PHE A 345 -14.66 7.64 -1.05
C PHE A 345 -13.55 8.58 -1.54
N PRO A 346 -13.67 9.20 -2.71
CA PRO A 346 -12.92 10.41 -2.98
C PRO A 346 -13.47 11.54 -2.10
N PRO A 347 -12.63 12.46 -1.60
CA PRO A 347 -13.15 13.67 -0.98
C PRO A 347 -14.04 14.39 -2.01
N GLN A 348 -15.32 14.58 -1.68
CA GLN A 348 -16.30 15.20 -2.57
C GLN A 348 -15.82 16.56 -3.10
N SER A 349 -14.95 17.25 -2.36
CA SER A 349 -14.31 18.50 -2.77
C SER A 349 -13.39 18.35 -3.99
N ALA A 350 -12.57 17.28 -4.06
CA ALA A 350 -11.71 17.02 -5.22
C ALA A 350 -12.57 16.66 -6.44
N THR A 351 -13.52 15.72 -6.29
CA THR A 351 -14.41 15.36 -7.39
C THR A 351 -15.19 16.57 -7.91
N LYS A 352 -15.72 17.43 -7.02
CA LYS A 352 -16.47 18.64 -7.39
C LYS A 352 -15.59 19.75 -7.99
N PHE A 353 -14.33 19.86 -7.57
CA PHE A 353 -13.33 20.76 -8.17
C PHE A 353 -12.98 20.34 -9.60
N PHE A 354 -12.75 19.04 -9.84
CA PHE A 354 -12.42 18.51 -11.16
C PHE A 354 -13.62 18.38 -12.11
N THR A 355 -14.85 18.19 -11.58
CA THR A 355 -16.07 18.19 -12.41
C THR A 355 -16.62 19.61 -12.68
N GLY A 356 -16.16 20.62 -11.95
CA GLY A 356 -16.88 21.87 -11.76
C GLY A 356 -16.48 23.04 -12.67
N LYS A 357 -15.19 23.21 -13.05
CA LYS A 357 -14.78 24.48 -13.68
C LYS A 357 -13.47 24.56 -14.47
N TYR A 358 -12.73 23.47 -14.70
CA TYR A 358 -11.48 23.53 -15.48
C TYR A 358 -11.55 22.64 -16.71
N ASN A 359 -11.88 23.28 -17.83
CA ASN A 359 -11.78 22.68 -19.17
C ASN A 359 -10.34 22.76 -19.72
N ASP A 360 -9.37 23.37 -19.03
CA ASP A 360 -8.09 23.76 -19.67
C ASP A 360 -7.06 22.62 -19.82
N PHE A 361 -6.92 21.69 -18.86
CA PHE A 361 -6.08 20.50 -19.08
C PHE A 361 -6.72 19.54 -20.09
N LEU A 362 -8.06 19.45 -20.06
CA LEU A 362 -8.86 18.81 -21.11
C LEU A 362 -8.59 19.48 -22.46
N GLN A 363 -8.51 20.81 -22.50
CA GLN A 363 -8.25 21.57 -23.72
C GLN A 363 -6.82 21.38 -24.21
N LEU A 364 -5.81 21.24 -23.34
CA LEU A 364 -4.44 20.89 -23.74
C LEU A 364 -4.30 19.44 -24.25
N LEU A 365 -5.02 18.48 -23.66
CA LEU A 365 -5.08 17.10 -24.15
C LEU A 365 -5.88 17.01 -25.48
N VAL A 366 -6.93 17.80 -25.62
CA VAL A 366 -7.77 17.91 -26.83
C VAL A 366 -7.10 18.77 -27.92
N GLU A 367 -6.29 19.77 -27.57
CA GLU A 367 -5.46 20.55 -28.50
C GLU A 367 -4.27 19.72 -28.96
N ALA A 368 -3.69 18.89 -28.09
CA ALA A 368 -2.72 17.87 -28.47
C ALA A 368 -3.30 16.80 -29.42
N GLU A 369 -4.60 16.52 -29.33
CA GLU A 369 -5.34 15.65 -30.27
C GLU A 369 -5.65 16.38 -31.60
N ARG A 370 -5.99 17.67 -31.54
CA ARG A 370 -6.28 18.51 -32.73
C ARG A 370 -5.03 18.91 -33.53
N GLU A 371 -3.89 19.09 -32.88
CA GLU A 371 -2.58 19.28 -33.53
C GLU A 371 -2.00 17.96 -34.07
N GLY A 372 -2.72 16.84 -33.92
CA GLY A 372 -2.37 15.50 -34.42
C GLY A 372 -2.25 15.35 -35.94
N GLU A 373 -2.32 16.45 -36.70
CA GLU A 373 -1.91 16.49 -38.12
C GLU A 373 -0.42 16.86 -38.31
N ALA A 374 0.28 17.34 -37.28
CA ALA A 374 1.72 17.51 -37.32
C ALA A 374 2.43 16.33 -36.64
N GLN A 375 2.69 15.27 -37.43
CA GLN A 375 3.56 14.14 -37.04
C GLN A 375 4.99 14.66 -36.75
N GLY A 376 5.22 15.14 -35.55
CA GLY A 376 6.57 15.30 -35.00
C GLY A 376 7.10 13.95 -34.52
N PRO A 377 8.41 13.67 -34.64
CA PRO A 377 8.98 12.42 -34.18
C PRO A 377 8.77 12.26 -32.66
N VAL A 378 8.16 11.14 -32.25
CA VAL A 378 8.11 10.70 -30.86
C VAL A 378 9.42 9.98 -30.57
N ASP A 379 10.03 10.26 -29.42
CA ASP A 379 11.34 9.68 -29.08
C ASP A 379 11.21 8.17 -28.81
N ALA A 380 12.14 7.37 -29.34
CA ALA A 380 12.12 5.90 -29.31
C ALA A 380 12.03 5.27 -27.90
N GLU A 381 12.44 5.98 -26.85
CA GLU A 381 12.34 5.51 -25.45
C GLU A 381 10.90 5.54 -24.90
N ILE A 382 10.02 6.37 -25.48
CA ILE A 382 8.59 6.45 -25.15
C ILE A 382 7.74 5.76 -26.22
N ASP A 383 8.24 5.74 -27.46
CA ASP A 383 7.53 5.17 -28.59
C ASP A 383 7.54 3.63 -28.57
N HIS A 384 6.56 3.08 -27.87
CA HIS A 384 6.20 1.67 -27.98
C HIS A 384 5.12 1.45 -29.05
N GLY A 385 4.89 2.41 -29.97
CA GLY A 385 3.80 2.38 -30.95
C GLY A 385 3.76 1.09 -31.76
N ASP A 386 4.92 0.59 -32.18
CA ASP A 386 5.07 -0.68 -32.90
C ASP A 386 4.63 -1.90 -32.07
N GLN A 387 4.61 -1.79 -30.73
CA GLN A 387 4.17 -2.82 -29.79
C GLN A 387 2.72 -2.59 -29.30
N LEU A 388 2.09 -1.47 -29.68
CA LEU A 388 0.77 -1.04 -29.22
C LEU A 388 -0.29 -1.21 -30.32
N THR A 389 -0.41 -2.42 -30.88
CA THR A 389 -1.50 -2.72 -31.82
C THR A 389 -2.77 -3.12 -31.06
N THR A 390 -3.86 -2.37 -31.25
CA THR A 390 -5.21 -2.77 -30.81
C THR A 390 -5.73 -3.92 -31.66
N SER A 391 -6.67 -4.72 -31.15
CA SER A 391 -7.33 -5.74 -31.98
C SER A 391 -8.01 -5.13 -33.21
N LYS A 392 -8.17 -5.93 -34.27
CA LYS A 392 -8.88 -5.53 -35.50
C LYS A 392 -10.35 -5.15 -35.24
N GLN A 393 -10.90 -5.50 -34.09
CA GLN A 393 -12.27 -5.20 -33.68
C GLN A 393 -12.40 -3.87 -32.92
N TRP A 394 -11.29 -3.26 -32.49
CA TRP A 394 -11.30 -1.98 -31.79
C TRP A 394 -11.46 -0.81 -32.78
N THR A 395 -12.53 -0.03 -32.63
CA THR A 395 -12.92 1.01 -33.61
C THR A 395 -12.95 2.43 -33.05
N ARG A 396 -12.75 2.61 -31.73
CA ARG A 396 -12.89 3.91 -31.06
C ARG A 396 -11.70 4.82 -31.34
N LYS A 397 -11.99 6.10 -31.64
CA LYS A 397 -11.00 7.18 -31.78
C LYS A 397 -11.16 8.19 -30.62
N GLY A 398 -10.05 8.73 -30.11
CA GLY A 398 -10.04 9.74 -29.03
C GLY A 398 -10.32 9.21 -27.62
N LEU A 399 -10.21 10.08 -26.62
CA LEU A 399 -10.44 9.77 -25.19
C LEU A 399 -11.89 10.08 -24.77
N THR A 400 -12.47 9.26 -23.89
CA THR A 400 -13.78 9.59 -23.28
C THR A 400 -13.63 10.66 -22.19
N ARG A 401 -14.74 11.31 -21.82
CA ARG A 401 -14.76 12.29 -20.73
C ARG A 401 -14.26 11.72 -19.40
N ASP A 402 -14.66 10.49 -19.08
CA ASP A 402 -14.25 9.82 -17.86
C ASP A 402 -12.78 9.43 -17.90
N GLU A 403 -12.28 8.91 -19.04
CA GLU A 403 -10.86 8.64 -19.23
C GLU A 403 -10.02 9.91 -19.07
N MET A 404 -10.46 11.03 -19.63
CA MET A 404 -9.74 12.29 -19.48
C MET A 404 -9.69 12.74 -18.00
N TYR A 405 -10.81 12.69 -17.27
CA TYR A 405 -10.81 13.04 -15.85
C TYR A 405 -9.96 12.09 -15.00
N ALA A 406 -10.07 10.79 -15.24
CA ALA A 406 -9.32 9.78 -14.52
C ALA A 406 -7.81 9.95 -14.74
N ASN A 407 -7.40 10.21 -15.98
CA ASN A 407 -6.00 10.43 -16.33
C ASN A 407 -5.47 11.76 -15.78
N THR A 408 -6.31 12.78 -15.69
CA THR A 408 -5.96 14.05 -15.01
C THR A 408 -5.60 13.82 -13.54
N LEU A 409 -6.44 13.06 -12.84
CA LEU A 409 -6.26 12.76 -11.43
C LEU A 409 -5.03 11.88 -11.18
N ILE A 410 -4.82 10.85 -12.00
CA ILE A 410 -3.65 9.97 -11.84
C ILE A 410 -2.35 10.72 -12.12
N PHE A 411 -2.31 11.63 -13.10
CA PHE A 411 -1.12 12.44 -13.37
C PHE A 411 -0.81 13.42 -12.24
N LEU A 412 -1.82 14.02 -11.63
CA LEU A 412 -1.65 14.86 -10.45
C LEU A 412 -1.08 14.10 -9.25
N MET A 413 -1.57 12.88 -9.00
CA MET A 413 -1.06 12.03 -7.92
C MET A 413 0.36 11.53 -8.22
N ALA A 414 0.56 10.97 -9.41
CA ALA A 414 1.83 10.38 -9.83
C ALA A 414 2.94 11.43 -9.91
N GLY A 415 2.66 12.59 -10.50
CA GLY A 415 3.62 13.70 -10.64
C GLY A 415 3.97 14.40 -9.32
N ASN A 416 3.25 14.14 -8.23
CA ASN A 416 3.56 14.72 -6.92
C ASN A 416 4.35 13.75 -6.02
N GLU A 417 3.76 12.60 -5.69
CA GLU A 417 4.30 11.72 -4.65
C GLU A 417 5.62 11.06 -5.08
N THR A 418 5.72 10.65 -6.35
CA THR A 418 6.94 9.98 -6.86
C THR A 418 8.10 10.96 -6.99
N VAL A 419 7.85 12.13 -7.55
CA VAL A 419 8.83 13.20 -7.79
C VAL A 419 9.41 13.71 -6.47
N SER A 420 8.53 14.01 -5.51
CA SER A 420 8.95 14.45 -4.18
C SER A 420 9.78 13.40 -3.45
N THR A 421 9.50 12.11 -3.64
CA THR A 421 10.29 11.01 -3.08
C THR A 421 11.70 11.00 -3.66
N VAL A 422 11.84 10.94 -4.98
CA VAL A 422 13.15 10.90 -5.63
C VAL A 422 13.96 12.15 -5.30
N MET A 423 13.35 13.33 -5.36
CA MET A 423 14.06 14.58 -5.10
C MET A 423 14.54 14.68 -3.63
N SER A 424 13.69 14.33 -2.67
CA SER A 424 14.05 14.40 -1.25
C SER A 424 15.11 13.38 -0.86
N PHE A 425 15.02 12.13 -1.32
CA PHE A 425 16.06 11.13 -1.06
C PHE A 425 17.38 11.49 -1.75
N THR A 426 17.36 11.99 -2.98
CA THR A 426 18.59 12.40 -3.67
C THR A 426 19.31 13.52 -2.93
N LEU A 427 18.58 14.57 -2.49
CA LEU A 427 19.18 15.66 -1.71
C LEU A 427 19.73 15.17 -0.36
N PHE A 428 19.03 14.22 0.28
CA PHE A 428 19.46 13.65 1.57
C PHE A 428 20.69 12.75 1.43
N ASP A 429 20.75 11.91 0.40
CA ASP A 429 21.92 11.08 0.10
C ASP A 429 23.13 11.93 -0.27
N LEU A 430 22.96 13.01 -1.03
CA LEU A 430 24.04 13.95 -1.29
C LEU A 430 24.53 14.62 0.00
N ALA A 431 23.62 15.06 0.89
CA ALA A 431 24.01 15.62 2.18
C ALA A 431 24.76 14.62 3.08
N GLY A 432 24.41 13.33 3.01
CA GLY A 432 25.10 12.24 3.71
C GLY A 432 26.40 11.77 3.06
N ASN A 433 26.67 12.16 1.80
CA ASN A 433 27.87 11.79 1.05
C ASN A 433 28.55 13.04 0.46
N PRO A 434 29.32 13.80 1.28
CA PRO A 434 29.92 15.07 0.88
C PRO A 434 30.81 15.00 -0.37
N ASP A 435 31.51 13.89 -0.59
CA ASP A 435 32.36 13.70 -1.78
C ASP A 435 31.53 13.64 -3.07
N CYS A 436 30.39 12.94 -3.04
CA CYS A 436 29.44 12.89 -4.15
C CYS A 436 28.77 14.25 -4.36
N LEU A 437 28.41 14.94 -3.28
CA LEU A 437 27.87 16.30 -3.33
C LEU A 437 28.85 17.29 -3.98
N ALA A 438 30.12 17.25 -3.59
CA ALA A 438 31.15 18.11 -4.17
C ALA A 438 31.34 17.84 -5.67
N LYS A 439 31.34 16.58 -6.11
CA LYS A 439 31.38 16.21 -7.54
C LYS A 439 30.15 16.71 -8.30
N ALA A 440 28.95 16.54 -7.74
CA ALA A 440 27.71 17.01 -8.35
C ALA A 440 27.67 18.55 -8.45
N GLN A 441 28.11 19.26 -7.40
CA GLN A 441 28.23 20.71 -7.42
C GLN A 441 29.26 21.18 -8.45
N ALA A 442 30.42 20.53 -8.56
CA ALA A 442 31.43 20.87 -9.56
C ALA A 442 30.91 20.67 -10.99
N GLU A 443 30.14 19.62 -11.26
CA GLU A 443 29.48 19.42 -12.56
C GLU A 443 28.49 20.56 -12.85
N VAL A 444 27.63 20.89 -11.87
CA VAL A 444 26.67 22.00 -11.99
C VAL A 444 27.38 23.32 -12.26
N ASP A 445 28.44 23.63 -11.52
CA ASP A 445 29.21 24.87 -11.68
C ASP A 445 29.86 24.94 -13.07
N ALA A 446 30.45 23.85 -13.54
CA ALA A 446 31.11 23.78 -14.83
C ALA A 446 30.12 23.94 -16.00
N LYS A 447 28.92 23.38 -15.89
CA LYS A 447 27.91 23.38 -16.96
C LYS A 447 27.02 24.62 -16.93
N LEU A 448 26.61 25.09 -15.75
CA LEU A 448 25.63 26.17 -15.60
C LEU A 448 26.29 27.50 -15.21
N GLY A 449 27.36 27.47 -14.41
CA GLY A 449 27.93 28.67 -13.80
C GLY A 449 26.89 29.38 -12.94
N LYS A 450 26.58 30.65 -13.26
CA LYS A 450 25.49 31.43 -12.62
C LYS A 450 24.21 31.52 -13.47
N ARG A 451 24.14 30.79 -14.60
CA ARG A 451 22.99 30.84 -15.51
C ARG A 451 21.86 29.97 -14.97
N GLN A 452 20.62 30.36 -15.28
CA GLN A 452 19.45 29.56 -14.97
C GLN A 452 19.49 28.21 -15.71
N VAL A 453 19.01 27.16 -15.05
CA VAL A 453 18.89 25.82 -15.66
C VAL A 453 17.91 25.87 -16.85
N THR A 454 18.30 25.26 -17.96
CA THR A 454 17.51 25.06 -19.19
C THR A 454 17.27 23.57 -19.43
N TYR A 455 16.43 23.23 -20.40
CA TYR A 455 16.24 21.83 -20.82
C TYR A 455 17.58 21.18 -21.22
N GLU A 456 18.35 21.85 -22.07
CA GLU A 456 19.62 21.34 -22.59
C GLU A 456 20.63 21.11 -21.46
N THR A 457 20.81 22.11 -20.60
CA THR A 457 21.77 21.99 -19.48
C THR A 457 21.34 20.92 -18.48
N ALA A 458 20.03 20.78 -18.20
CA ALA A 458 19.53 19.71 -17.32
C ALA A 458 19.77 18.30 -17.89
N MET A 459 19.80 18.14 -19.22
CA MET A 459 20.10 16.85 -19.85
C MET A 459 21.60 16.53 -19.87
N GLU A 460 22.48 17.52 -19.71
CA GLU A 460 23.94 17.35 -19.70
C GLU A 460 24.54 17.02 -18.33
N LEU A 461 23.74 17.06 -17.25
CA LEU A 461 24.19 16.79 -15.88
C LEU A 461 24.27 15.27 -15.61
N ALA A 462 25.30 14.64 -16.15
CA ALA A 462 25.48 13.19 -16.13
C ALA A 462 25.73 12.65 -14.71
N TYR A 463 26.56 13.31 -13.91
CA TYR A 463 26.85 12.89 -12.54
C TYR A 463 25.66 13.12 -11.62
N LEU A 464 24.91 14.21 -11.79
CA LEU A 464 23.64 14.39 -11.08
C LEU A 464 22.62 13.29 -11.45
N ASP A 465 22.54 12.90 -12.73
CA ASP A 465 21.71 11.76 -13.15
C ASP A 465 22.16 10.45 -12.48
N MET A 466 23.46 10.21 -12.36
CA MET A 466 24.00 9.07 -11.63
C MET A 466 23.57 9.07 -10.16
N CYS A 467 23.66 10.22 -9.48
CA CYS A 467 23.23 10.38 -8.10
C CYS A 467 21.72 10.12 -7.92
N MET A 468 20.90 10.65 -8.83
CA MET A 468 19.45 10.42 -8.84
C MET A 468 19.12 8.94 -9.05
N ASN A 469 19.80 8.28 -9.98
CA ASN A 469 19.55 6.86 -10.25
C ASN A 469 19.98 5.97 -9.09
N GLU A 470 21.09 6.27 -8.43
CA GLU A 470 21.51 5.55 -7.23
C GLU A 470 20.53 5.75 -6.07
N SER A 471 20.00 6.97 -5.93
CA SER A 471 18.94 7.26 -4.96
C SER A 471 17.67 6.46 -5.26
N MET A 472 17.28 6.34 -6.54
CA MET A 472 16.13 5.52 -6.94
C MET A 472 16.40 4.02 -6.81
N ARG A 473 17.65 3.56 -6.88
CA ARG A 473 18.04 2.17 -6.59
C ARG A 473 17.84 1.86 -5.12
N LEU A 474 18.35 2.73 -4.23
CA LEU A 474 18.18 2.54 -2.80
C LEU A 474 16.71 2.75 -2.40
N TYR A 475 16.05 3.74 -2.99
CA TYR A 475 14.73 4.21 -2.58
C TYR A 475 13.74 4.30 -3.77
N PRO A 476 13.37 3.18 -4.42
CA PRO A 476 12.46 3.21 -5.57
C PRO A 476 11.05 3.62 -5.16
N PRO A 477 10.45 4.67 -5.77
CA PRO A 477 9.05 5.03 -5.50
C PRO A 477 8.07 3.89 -5.80
N GLY A 478 8.35 3.11 -6.86
CA GLY A 478 7.64 1.87 -7.19
C GLY A 478 8.41 0.65 -6.68
N PHE A 479 8.21 0.26 -5.42
CA PHE A 479 8.97 -0.82 -4.77
C PHE A 479 8.53 -2.24 -5.19
N ILE A 480 7.32 -2.40 -5.76
CA ILE A 480 6.81 -3.64 -6.39
C ILE A 480 6.08 -3.24 -7.68
N LEU A 481 6.28 -3.99 -8.76
CA LEU A 481 5.45 -3.93 -9.97
C LEU A 481 4.61 -5.20 -10.07
N ASP A 482 3.42 -5.13 -10.66
CA ASP A 482 2.51 -6.26 -10.76
C ASP A 482 2.08 -6.57 -12.20
N ARG A 483 1.86 -7.85 -12.49
CA ARG A 483 1.26 -8.35 -13.74
C ARG A 483 0.23 -9.42 -13.40
N GLU A 484 -0.79 -9.58 -14.23
CA GLU A 484 -1.78 -10.65 -14.16
C GLU A 484 -1.65 -11.51 -15.41
N ALA A 485 -1.60 -12.82 -15.26
CA ALA A 485 -1.51 -13.75 -16.38
C ALA A 485 -2.88 -13.84 -17.09
N GLU A 486 -2.93 -13.53 -18.38
CA GLU A 486 -4.18 -13.60 -19.18
C GLU A 486 -4.52 -15.03 -19.64
N GLU A 487 -3.52 -15.90 -19.66
CA GLU A 487 -3.60 -17.30 -20.02
C GLU A 487 -2.66 -18.15 -19.17
N ASP A 488 -2.89 -19.46 -19.17
CA ASP A 488 -1.98 -20.41 -18.55
C ASP A 488 -0.65 -20.41 -19.31
N MET A 489 0.47 -20.24 -18.61
CA MET A 489 1.80 -20.19 -19.23
C MET A 489 2.85 -20.90 -18.38
N GLU A 490 3.90 -21.39 -19.04
CA GLU A 490 5.11 -21.84 -18.37
C GLU A 490 6.14 -20.71 -18.38
N PHE A 491 6.60 -20.27 -17.20
CA PHE A 491 7.58 -19.21 -17.06
C PHE A 491 8.72 -19.66 -16.14
N ALA A 492 9.96 -19.65 -16.66
CA ALA A 492 11.16 -20.05 -15.91
C ALA A 492 11.04 -21.45 -15.24
N GLY A 493 10.33 -22.39 -15.87
CA GLY A 493 10.08 -23.74 -15.35
C GLY A 493 8.94 -23.83 -14.32
N TYR A 494 8.18 -22.76 -14.12
CA TYR A 494 7.00 -22.72 -13.26
C TYR A 494 5.72 -22.56 -14.07
N HIS A 495 4.71 -23.34 -13.69
CA HIS A 495 3.36 -23.17 -14.18
C HIS A 495 2.70 -21.92 -13.56
N VAL A 496 2.33 -20.96 -14.40
CA VAL A 496 1.61 -19.74 -14.03
C VAL A 496 0.20 -19.84 -14.60
N ALA A 497 -0.77 -20.09 -13.72
CA ALA A 497 -2.18 -20.19 -14.11
C ALA A 497 -2.75 -18.83 -14.50
N LYS A 498 -3.72 -18.83 -15.42
CA LYS A 498 -4.56 -17.69 -15.78
C LYS A 498 -5.16 -17.03 -14.54
N GLY A 499 -5.12 -15.70 -14.51
CA GLY A 499 -5.56 -14.86 -13.39
C GLY A 499 -4.57 -14.82 -12.21
N MET A 500 -3.45 -15.55 -12.27
CA MET A 500 -2.39 -15.42 -11.27
C MET A 500 -1.71 -14.06 -11.39
N ARG A 501 -1.57 -13.36 -10.27
CA ARG A 501 -0.81 -12.12 -10.18
C ARG A 501 0.65 -12.39 -9.81
N MET A 502 1.55 -11.87 -10.63
CA MET A 502 3.00 -11.90 -10.44
C MET A 502 3.48 -10.56 -9.90
N GLY A 503 4.14 -10.57 -8.75
CA GLY A 503 4.82 -9.40 -8.19
C GLY A 503 6.30 -9.41 -8.55
N ILE A 504 6.80 -8.31 -9.10
CA ILE A 504 8.21 -8.08 -9.39
C ILE A 504 8.77 -7.24 -8.24
N PRO A 505 9.63 -7.81 -7.37
CA PRO A 505 10.09 -7.14 -6.15
C PRO A 505 11.24 -6.18 -6.48
N VAL A 506 10.92 -5.02 -7.05
CA VAL A 506 11.90 -4.00 -7.51
C VAL A 506 12.89 -3.63 -6.41
N LEU A 507 12.40 -3.36 -5.18
CA LEU A 507 13.26 -3.04 -4.05
C LEU A 507 14.28 -4.13 -3.73
N SER A 508 13.85 -5.39 -3.79
CA SER A 508 14.72 -6.54 -3.52
C SER A 508 15.73 -6.73 -4.63
N ILE A 509 15.31 -6.61 -5.90
CA ILE A 509 16.21 -6.65 -7.06
C ILE A 509 17.27 -5.54 -6.97
N HIS A 510 16.87 -4.33 -6.58
CA HIS A 510 17.76 -3.17 -6.48
C HIS A 510 18.74 -3.26 -5.31
N ARG A 511 18.47 -4.12 -4.32
CA ARG A 511 19.31 -4.31 -3.13
C ARG A 511 19.89 -5.74 -3.04
N ASP A 512 19.77 -6.52 -4.10
CA ASP A 512 20.30 -7.87 -4.15
C ASP A 512 21.84 -7.83 -4.20
N PRO A 513 22.55 -8.35 -3.19
CA PRO A 513 24.01 -8.35 -3.18
C PRO A 513 24.64 -9.16 -4.34
N ALA A 514 23.90 -10.08 -4.96
CA ALA A 514 24.36 -10.82 -6.14
C ALA A 514 24.42 -9.94 -7.41
N ILE A 515 23.63 -8.87 -7.45
CA ILE A 515 23.55 -7.92 -8.57
C ILE A 515 24.32 -6.63 -8.24
N TRP A 516 24.23 -6.19 -6.98
CA TRP A 516 24.74 -4.92 -6.49
C TRP A 516 25.69 -5.15 -5.32
N PRO A 517 27.02 -5.24 -5.56
CA PRO A 517 28.01 -5.39 -4.49
C PRO A 517 27.90 -4.25 -3.49
N ASP A 518 27.93 -4.50 -2.17
CA ASP A 518 27.63 -3.49 -1.14
C ASP A 518 26.31 -2.75 -1.39
N PRO A 519 25.17 -3.46 -1.44
CA PRO A 519 23.91 -2.94 -1.99
C PRO A 519 23.32 -1.76 -1.20
N MET A 520 23.75 -1.53 0.03
CA MET A 520 23.27 -0.43 0.86
C MET A 520 24.15 0.81 0.80
N LYS A 521 25.32 0.75 0.15
CA LYS A 521 26.20 1.90 -0.04
C LYS A 521 25.65 2.77 -1.18
N PHE A 522 25.56 4.07 -0.93
CA PHE A 522 25.28 5.07 -1.97
C PHE A 522 26.52 5.23 -2.85
N ASP A 523 26.46 4.73 -4.08
CA ASP A 523 27.54 4.80 -5.05
C ASP A 523 27.02 5.16 -6.47
N PRO A 524 27.07 6.46 -6.83
CA PRO A 524 26.66 6.93 -8.15
C PRO A 524 27.44 6.28 -9.31
N GLU A 525 28.68 5.83 -9.09
CA GLU A 525 29.53 5.27 -10.15
C GLU A 525 28.98 3.93 -10.70
N ARG A 526 28.03 3.30 -10.00
CA ARG A 526 27.24 2.17 -10.53
C ARG A 526 26.41 2.56 -11.76
N HIS A 527 26.19 3.84 -11.99
CA HIS A 527 25.36 4.35 -13.06
C HIS A 527 26.18 5.01 -14.17
N THR A 528 27.49 4.75 -14.27
CA THR A 528 28.28 5.11 -15.45
C THR A 528 27.77 4.39 -16.71
N PRO A 529 28.01 4.93 -17.92
CA PRO A 529 27.64 4.28 -19.18
C PRO A 529 28.16 2.83 -19.27
N GLU A 530 29.40 2.59 -18.86
CA GLU A 530 30.06 1.29 -18.90
C GLU A 530 29.43 0.29 -17.91
N ALA A 531 29.12 0.74 -16.70
CA ALA A 531 28.44 -0.08 -15.69
C ALA A 531 26.98 -0.40 -16.09
N ARG A 532 26.29 0.53 -16.75
CA ARG A 532 24.93 0.29 -17.28
C ARG A 532 24.95 -0.72 -18.43
N ALA A 533 25.92 -0.62 -19.34
CA ALA A 533 26.02 -1.49 -20.51
C ALA A 533 26.26 -2.98 -20.17
N THR A 534 26.95 -3.25 -19.06
CA THR A 534 27.24 -4.61 -18.59
C THR A 534 26.16 -5.21 -17.69
N ARG A 535 25.23 -4.38 -17.20
CA ARG A 535 24.17 -4.79 -16.29
C ARG A 535 23.00 -5.41 -17.04
N HIS A 536 22.39 -6.45 -16.45
CA HIS A 536 21.15 -7.01 -16.98
C HIS A 536 20.05 -5.93 -17.06
N PRO A 537 19.31 -5.79 -18.19
CA PRO A 537 18.33 -4.71 -18.36
C PRO A 537 17.28 -4.63 -17.25
N PHE A 538 16.84 -5.77 -16.72
CA PHE A 538 15.84 -5.84 -15.64
C PHE A 538 16.41 -5.71 -14.22
N ALA A 539 17.71 -5.46 -14.04
CA ALA A 539 18.31 -5.25 -12.72
C ALA A 539 18.03 -3.86 -12.15
N PHE A 540 17.70 -2.88 -12.99
CA PHE A 540 17.35 -1.52 -12.59
C PHE A 540 16.03 -1.11 -13.25
N LEU A 541 15.01 -0.90 -12.42
CA LEU A 541 13.59 -0.79 -12.81
C LEU A 541 12.84 0.36 -12.09
N PRO A 542 13.46 1.54 -11.86
CA PRO A 542 12.81 2.62 -11.09
C PRO A 542 11.55 3.17 -11.78
N PHE A 543 11.46 3.04 -13.11
CA PHE A 543 10.33 3.45 -13.94
C PHE A 543 9.62 2.26 -14.60
N GLY A 544 9.91 1.03 -14.15
CA GLY A 544 9.51 -0.20 -14.84
C GLY A 544 10.17 -0.37 -16.20
N MET A 545 9.68 -1.33 -16.99
CA MET A 545 10.19 -1.65 -18.31
C MET A 545 9.07 -2.20 -19.22
N GLY A 546 9.26 -2.10 -20.53
CA GLY A 546 8.31 -2.55 -21.56
C GLY A 546 7.18 -1.56 -21.82
N PRO A 547 6.13 -1.96 -22.56
CA PRO A 547 5.03 -1.07 -22.97
C PRO A 547 4.29 -0.39 -21.81
N ARG A 548 4.28 -1.03 -20.63
CA ARG A 548 3.67 -0.56 -19.38
C ARG A 548 4.66 0.22 -18.49
N ASN A 549 5.80 0.68 -19.02
CA ASN A 549 6.72 1.54 -18.28
C ASN A 549 6.08 2.90 -17.94
N CYS A 550 6.71 3.66 -17.04
CA CYS A 550 6.25 4.98 -16.64
C CYS A 550 6.18 5.93 -17.85
N ILE A 551 4.99 6.44 -18.16
CA ILE A 551 4.79 7.42 -19.24
C ILE A 551 5.44 8.77 -18.95
N GLY A 552 5.52 9.14 -17.66
CA GLY A 552 6.04 10.43 -17.19
C GLY A 552 7.53 10.43 -16.86
N MET A 553 8.27 9.36 -17.16
CA MET A 553 9.68 9.20 -16.79
C MET A 553 10.53 10.43 -17.15
N ARG A 554 10.41 10.91 -18.38
CA ARG A 554 11.23 12.01 -18.90
C ARG A 554 10.86 13.37 -18.31
N LEU A 555 9.57 13.59 -18.01
CA LEU A 555 9.14 14.79 -17.29
C LEU A 555 9.69 14.80 -15.86
N ALA A 556 9.54 13.68 -15.14
CA ALA A 556 10.06 13.54 -13.78
C ALA A 556 11.58 13.75 -13.72
N GLN A 557 12.33 13.13 -14.63
CA GLN A 557 13.78 13.32 -14.70
C GLN A 557 14.15 14.78 -14.99
N LEU A 558 13.46 15.44 -15.92
CA LEU A 558 13.71 16.84 -16.25
C LEU A 558 13.47 17.76 -15.05
N GLU A 559 12.29 17.71 -14.43
CA GLU A 559 11.95 18.64 -13.35
C GLU A 559 12.79 18.41 -12.09
N ILE A 560 13.09 17.15 -11.74
CA ILE A 560 13.95 16.83 -10.59
C ILE A 560 15.38 17.33 -10.85
N ARG A 561 15.95 17.09 -12.04
CA ARG A 561 17.29 17.60 -12.37
C ARG A 561 17.33 19.12 -12.31
N MET A 562 16.33 19.81 -12.85
CA MET A 562 16.28 21.27 -12.80
C MET A 562 16.20 21.82 -11.37
N ALA A 563 15.39 21.20 -10.52
CA ALA A 563 15.27 21.57 -9.12
C ALA A 563 16.57 21.35 -8.34
N ILE A 564 17.12 20.13 -8.39
CA ILE A 564 18.35 19.80 -7.66
C ILE A 564 19.52 20.60 -8.19
N ALA A 565 19.67 20.77 -9.51
CA ALA A 565 20.74 21.59 -10.08
C ALA A 565 20.67 23.04 -9.57
N THR A 566 19.49 23.64 -9.48
CA THR A 566 19.33 25.00 -8.94
C THR A 566 19.64 25.06 -7.44
N ILE A 567 19.26 24.04 -6.67
CA ILE A 567 19.66 23.95 -5.26
C ILE A 567 21.18 23.87 -5.16
N LEU A 568 21.81 22.93 -5.86
CA LEU A 568 23.25 22.69 -5.80
C LEU A 568 24.06 23.88 -6.32
N GLN A 569 23.55 24.62 -7.31
CA GLN A 569 24.17 25.83 -7.84
C GLN A 569 24.33 26.93 -6.78
N HIS A 570 23.40 27.02 -5.83
CA HIS A 570 23.32 28.14 -4.89
C HIS A 570 23.50 27.75 -3.42
N PHE A 571 23.31 26.48 -3.09
CA PHE A 571 23.26 25.98 -1.72
C PHE A 571 23.96 24.62 -1.59
N THR A 572 24.49 24.38 -0.41
CA THR A 572 25.01 23.09 0.03
C THR A 572 24.04 22.51 1.07
N PRO A 573 23.28 21.44 0.75
CA PRO A 573 22.52 20.73 1.76
C PRO A 573 23.48 20.02 2.72
N VAL A 574 23.27 20.17 4.02
CA VAL A 574 24.07 19.54 5.07
C VAL A 574 23.16 18.86 6.09
N LEU A 575 23.62 17.74 6.64
CA LEU A 575 22.95 17.09 7.76
C LEU A 575 22.93 18.04 8.99
N CYS A 576 21.86 17.94 9.78
CA CYS A 576 21.65 18.69 11.02
C CYS A 576 21.35 17.73 12.18
N ASP A 577 21.10 18.27 13.38
CA ASP A 577 20.89 17.49 14.60
C ASP A 577 19.69 16.54 14.52
N LYS A 578 18.71 16.84 13.65
CA LYS A 578 17.54 15.98 13.38
C LYS A 578 17.80 14.91 12.32
N SER A 579 18.91 14.98 11.60
CA SER A 579 19.18 14.06 10.50
C SER A 579 19.58 12.68 11.03
N VAL A 580 18.91 11.63 10.55
CA VAL A 580 19.31 10.24 10.77
C VAL A 580 19.79 9.67 9.43
N TYR A 581 21.11 9.48 9.30
CA TYR A 581 21.73 8.94 8.10
C TYR A 581 22.49 7.63 8.41
N PRO A 582 22.33 6.56 7.62
CA PRO A 582 21.40 6.41 6.49
C PRO A 582 19.91 6.45 6.91
N PRO A 583 18.99 6.90 6.04
CA PRO A 583 17.57 7.00 6.39
C PRO A 583 16.95 5.62 6.60
N LYS A 584 16.15 5.50 7.67
CA LYS A 584 15.36 4.29 7.95
C LYS A 584 13.99 4.41 7.31
N LEU A 585 13.55 3.37 6.63
CA LEU A 585 12.21 3.34 5.99
C LEU A 585 11.17 2.79 6.95
N GLN A 586 9.95 3.33 6.89
CA GLN A 586 8.82 2.76 7.63
C GLN A 586 8.43 1.38 7.08
N LYS A 587 7.97 0.47 7.95
CA LYS A 587 7.66 -0.94 7.56
C LYS A 587 6.50 -1.08 6.55
N LEU A 588 5.60 -0.11 6.47
CA LEU A 588 4.38 -0.14 5.65
C LEU A 588 4.24 1.04 4.67
N LYS A 589 5.15 2.02 4.75
CA LYS A 589 5.19 3.20 3.87
C LYS A 589 6.62 3.38 3.42
N PHE A 590 6.82 3.59 2.13
CA PHE A 590 8.15 3.82 1.57
C PHE A 590 8.58 5.28 1.79
N GLU A 591 8.55 5.69 3.06
CA GLU A 591 8.82 7.03 3.58
C GLU A 591 9.87 6.90 4.69
N SER A 592 10.62 7.98 4.94
CA SER A 592 11.54 8.04 6.09
C SER A 592 10.77 7.90 7.40
N GLN A 593 11.29 7.13 8.34
CA GLN A 593 10.76 6.98 9.69
C GLN A 593 10.98 8.26 10.51
N ASP A 594 12.13 8.90 10.34
CA ASP A 594 12.58 10.04 11.15
C ASP A 594 12.41 11.40 10.43
N GLY A 595 11.89 11.37 9.20
CA GLY A 595 11.91 12.51 8.27
C GLY A 595 13.25 12.64 7.54
N LEU A 596 13.33 13.54 6.56
CA LEU A 596 14.56 13.82 5.81
C LEU A 596 15.00 15.26 6.07
N TRP A 597 15.54 15.51 7.26
CA TRP A 597 15.89 16.86 7.72
C TRP A 597 17.28 17.28 7.27
N VAL A 598 17.43 18.52 6.78
CA VAL A 598 18.73 19.14 6.43
C VAL A 598 18.74 20.63 6.80
N LYS A 599 19.92 21.25 6.77
CA LYS A 599 20.07 22.70 6.62
C LYS A 599 20.66 23.02 5.25
N PHE A 600 20.38 24.21 4.73
CA PHE A 600 21.01 24.70 3.50
C PHE A 600 22.02 25.79 3.84
N GLN A 601 23.26 25.62 3.38
CA GLN A 601 24.31 26.65 3.49
C GLN A 601 24.44 27.37 2.15
N ALA A 602 24.47 28.70 2.14
CA ALA A 602 24.67 29.46 0.91
C ALA A 602 26.07 29.21 0.31
N ARG A 603 26.13 29.12 -1.02
CA ARG A 603 27.38 29.05 -1.80
C ARG A 603 27.75 30.44 -2.32
N ALA A 604 29.06 30.70 -2.42
CA ALA A 604 29.62 31.99 -2.82
C ALA A 604 29.59 32.23 -4.35
#